data_AF-A0A1E3X2V9-F1
#
_entry.id   AF-A0A1E3X2V9-F1
#
_cell.length_a   1.000
_cell.length_b   1.000
_cell.length_c   1.000
_cell.angle_alpha   90.00
_cell.angle_beta   90.00
_cell.angle_gamma   90.00
#
_symmetry.space_group_name_H-M   'P 1'
#
loop_
_entity.id
_entity.type
_entity.pdbx_description
1 polymer ?
#
loop_
_entity_poly.entity_id
_entity_poly.type
_entity_poly.pdbx_seq_one_letter_code
_entity_poly.pdbx_strand_id
1 'polypeptide(L)'
;MIKKPTIIFLLMLFSLAIGKQPSWVTKRPIDKAYFIGIGVVKKSNSKEYIQSAKNNALNDLSSEITVNISSELVDISIEKSGMNNDEIRSEIHTTTKADLEGYELVDTWENDYEYWVYYRLSKSLYQTQIELKKENSINLSLDLFKKAKEKEQNWATKGATINSAIEYYVQALKPLESYYGDPLETFYDGKKIFLQNEIFTSLQWILSKIKLKAVTPKLDVKVGNSIENKLQVSATFFSDGKEVSVTNLPISFHFIKGNGELVKTINTNSKGVANGQIISISPLEKLQMIKCSLDLTQYISEDNPSYYLLNTLKNINTPTSKFIINVIGPSVYLESYESNLGNLLSVKIIEPKIKNYLTEKGYSFTDDIASADAMISINSESREGSEIYGQYVTFVDVTISVMDMNSGEEIYKNSIQNKKGIQLSFEKAGLKAYQDVSKEIGSNIIPEILEAMK
;
A
#
# COMPACT_ATOMS: atom_id res chain seq x y z
N MET A 1 21.97 37.38 -78.92
CA MET A 1 23.38 36.96 -78.77
C MET A 1 23.71 36.95 -77.28
N ILE A 2 24.08 35.77 -76.79
CA ILE A 2 24.05 35.34 -75.39
C ILE A 2 25.23 35.92 -74.61
N LYS A 3 24.97 36.58 -73.47
CA LYS A 3 25.98 36.89 -72.44
C LYS A 3 25.81 35.90 -71.29
N LYS A 4 26.81 35.02 -71.12
CA LYS A 4 26.96 34.16 -69.93
C LYS A 4 27.46 35.01 -68.75
N PRO A 5 26.91 34.88 -67.53
CA PRO A 5 27.59 35.34 -66.34
C PRO A 5 28.49 34.23 -65.78
N THR A 6 29.75 34.59 -65.55
CA THR A 6 30.79 33.79 -64.93
C THR A 6 30.44 33.54 -63.47
N ILE A 7 30.20 32.29 -63.09
CA ILE A 7 30.04 31.87 -61.69
C ILE A 7 31.44 31.82 -61.07
N ILE A 8 31.72 32.75 -60.16
CA ILE A 8 32.92 32.73 -59.31
C ILE A 8 32.63 31.72 -58.19
N PHE A 9 33.29 30.57 -58.26
CA PHE A 9 33.29 29.55 -57.22
C PHE A 9 34.29 29.98 -56.15
N LEU A 10 33.79 30.49 -55.02
CA LEU A 10 34.61 30.81 -53.85
C LEU A 10 35.00 29.50 -53.16
N LEU A 11 36.16 28.96 -53.53
CA LEU A 11 36.81 27.83 -52.87
C LEU A 11 37.25 28.29 -51.47
N MET A 12 36.47 27.98 -50.44
CA MET A 12 36.96 28.01 -49.05
C MET A 12 38.04 26.94 -48.93
N LEU A 13 39.30 27.38 -48.95
CA LEU A 13 40.45 26.60 -48.52
C LEU A 13 40.26 26.25 -47.05
N PHE A 14 39.91 24.98 -46.77
CA PHE A 14 40.18 24.37 -45.48
C PHE A 14 41.71 24.32 -45.31
N SER A 15 42.26 25.28 -44.58
CA SER A 15 43.61 25.13 -44.04
C SER A 15 43.57 24.02 -42.99
N LEU A 16 44.20 22.88 -43.27
CA LEU A 16 44.66 21.97 -42.22
C LEU A 16 45.74 22.72 -41.42
N ALA A 17 45.31 23.44 -40.38
CA ALA A 17 46.20 23.86 -39.34
C ALA A 17 46.37 22.67 -38.39
N ILE A 18 47.59 22.13 -38.29
CA ILE A 18 47.99 21.32 -37.14
C ILE A 18 47.97 22.28 -35.95
N GLY A 19 46.81 22.38 -35.30
CA GLY A 19 46.54 23.33 -34.23
C GLY A 19 47.33 22.92 -32.98
N LYS A 20 48.19 23.83 -32.51
CA LYS A 20 48.88 23.72 -31.22
C LYS A 20 47.87 23.29 -30.13
N GLN A 21 48.17 22.20 -29.42
CA GLN A 21 47.30 21.63 -28.39
C GLN A 21 46.84 22.73 -27.40
N PRO A 22 45.52 22.95 -27.26
CA PRO A 22 45.00 23.95 -26.33
C PRO A 22 45.35 23.60 -24.88
N SER A 23 45.52 24.62 -24.05
CA SER A 23 45.86 24.45 -22.64
C SER A 23 44.80 23.67 -21.86
N TRP A 24 43.52 23.78 -22.23
CA TRP A 24 42.40 23.09 -21.58
C TRP A 24 42.45 21.56 -21.75
N VAL A 25 43.14 21.06 -22.79
CA VAL A 25 43.39 19.62 -23.00
C VAL A 25 44.46 19.11 -22.03
N THR A 26 45.46 19.94 -21.71
CA THR A 26 46.55 19.56 -20.78
C THR A 26 46.20 19.80 -19.32
N LYS A 27 45.36 20.80 -19.03
CA LYS A 27 45.00 21.21 -17.67
C LYS A 27 43.55 21.70 -17.65
N ARG A 28 42.73 21.07 -16.80
CA ARG A 28 41.33 21.49 -16.60
C ARG A 28 41.27 22.98 -16.21
N PRO A 29 40.51 23.81 -16.94
CA PRO A 29 40.31 25.20 -16.56
C PRO A 29 39.60 25.29 -15.21
N ILE A 30 39.87 26.36 -14.45
CA ILE A 30 39.16 26.68 -13.22
C ILE A 30 38.45 28.00 -13.48
N ASP A 31 37.12 27.98 -13.47
CA ASP A 31 36.31 29.17 -13.65
C ASP A 31 35.33 29.31 -12.49
N LYS A 32 35.28 30.50 -11.90
CA LYS A 32 34.36 30.77 -10.79
C LYS A 32 32.92 30.97 -11.29
N ALA A 33 32.75 31.48 -12.52
CA ALA A 33 31.47 31.82 -13.11
C ALA A 33 30.83 30.66 -13.90
N TYR A 34 31.61 29.64 -14.25
CA TYR A 34 31.13 28.52 -15.08
C TYR A 34 31.39 27.16 -14.41
N PHE A 35 30.45 26.24 -14.60
CA PHE A 35 30.72 24.80 -14.56
C PHE A 35 31.32 24.37 -15.90
N ILE A 36 32.17 23.35 -15.88
CA ILE A 36 33.02 22.89 -16.96
C ILE A 36 32.79 21.38 -17.16
N GLY A 37 32.58 20.97 -18.40
CA GLY A 37 32.52 19.57 -18.78
C GLY A 37 33.53 19.27 -19.86
N ILE A 38 34.47 18.37 -19.61
CA ILE A 38 35.46 17.94 -20.61
C ILE A 38 35.29 16.45 -20.87
N GLY A 39 34.98 16.10 -22.11
CA GLY A 39 34.83 14.73 -22.55
C GLY A 39 35.93 14.34 -23.53
N VAL A 40 36.57 13.21 -23.28
CA VAL A 40 37.56 12.60 -24.19
C VAL A 40 37.11 11.21 -24.58
N VAL A 41 37.36 10.84 -25.84
CA VAL A 41 37.21 9.48 -26.35
C VAL A 41 38.32 9.17 -27.36
N LYS A 42 38.60 7.89 -27.53
CA LYS A 42 39.44 7.41 -28.63
C LYS A 42 38.66 7.46 -29.94
N LYS A 43 39.33 7.89 -31.01
CA LYS A 43 38.76 7.93 -32.36
C LYS A 43 38.58 6.51 -32.87
N SER A 44 37.36 6.21 -33.31
CA SER A 44 37.03 4.99 -34.05
C SER A 44 36.87 5.31 -35.54
N ASN A 45 36.77 4.27 -36.37
CA ASN A 45 36.50 4.45 -37.81
C ASN A 45 35.08 5.00 -38.08
N SER A 46 34.17 4.99 -37.10
CA SER A 46 32.83 5.58 -37.19
C SER A 46 32.81 7.00 -36.62
N LYS A 47 31.93 7.90 -37.09
CA LYS A 47 31.78 9.25 -36.49
C LYS A 47 31.11 9.26 -35.10
N GLU A 48 30.76 8.09 -34.56
CA GLU A 48 30.08 7.93 -33.27
C GLU A 48 30.93 8.39 -32.08
N TYR A 49 32.27 8.42 -32.24
CA TYR A 49 33.16 8.96 -31.22
C TYR A 49 32.82 10.44 -30.90
N ILE A 50 32.39 11.23 -31.88
CA ILE A 50 32.02 12.64 -31.63
C ILE A 50 30.85 12.72 -30.65
N GLN A 51 29.80 11.92 -30.87
CA GLN A 51 28.64 11.90 -29.97
C GLN A 51 29.02 11.34 -28.60
N SER A 52 29.90 10.35 -28.56
CA SER A 52 30.40 9.77 -27.31
C SER A 52 31.22 10.80 -26.50
N ALA A 53 32.05 11.61 -27.16
CA ALA A 53 32.80 12.70 -26.52
C ALA A 53 31.87 13.77 -25.95
N LYS A 54 30.82 14.15 -26.69
CA LYS A 54 29.79 15.07 -26.20
C LYS A 54 29.07 14.52 -24.97
N ASN A 55 28.67 13.25 -25.01
CA ASN A 55 28.02 12.59 -23.87
C ASN A 55 28.95 12.51 -22.65
N ASN A 56 30.25 12.23 -22.87
CA ASN A 56 31.24 12.24 -21.80
C ASN A 56 31.42 13.64 -21.20
N ALA A 57 31.46 14.68 -22.04
CA ALA A 57 31.57 16.07 -21.58
C ALA A 57 30.33 16.50 -20.76
N LEU A 58 29.12 16.08 -21.17
CA LEU A 58 27.90 16.33 -20.40
C LEU A 58 27.86 15.55 -19.08
N ASN A 59 28.38 14.31 -19.06
CA ASN A 59 28.53 13.56 -17.81
C ASN A 59 29.53 14.23 -16.84
N ASP A 60 30.66 14.72 -17.35
CA ASP A 60 31.66 15.46 -16.56
C ASP A 60 31.05 16.76 -16.01
N LEU A 61 30.31 17.50 -16.84
CA LEU A 61 29.59 18.70 -16.43
C LEU A 61 28.58 18.42 -15.31
N SER A 62 27.75 17.38 -15.48
CA SER A 62 26.78 16.95 -14.46
C SER A 62 27.47 16.55 -13.16
N SER A 63 28.63 15.89 -13.25
CA SER A 63 29.42 15.50 -12.09
C SER A 63 29.97 16.70 -11.34
N GLU A 64 30.48 17.72 -12.04
CA GLU A 64 30.97 18.95 -11.39
C GLU A 64 29.84 19.69 -10.67
N ILE A 65 28.68 19.83 -11.32
CA ILE A 65 27.49 20.43 -10.70
C ILE A 65 27.08 19.64 -9.46
N THR A 66 27.02 18.30 -9.57
CA THR A 66 26.67 17.41 -8.45
C THR A 66 27.62 17.60 -7.28
N VAL A 67 28.94 17.64 -7.51
CA VAL A 67 29.93 17.84 -6.45
C VAL A 67 29.73 19.18 -5.76
N ASN A 68 29.51 20.25 -6.54
CA ASN A 68 29.35 21.60 -6.00
C ASN A 68 28.04 21.77 -5.20
N ILE A 69 26.94 21.18 -5.67
CA ILE A 69 25.64 21.22 -4.99
C ILE A 69 25.61 20.28 -3.77
N SER A 70 26.17 19.08 -3.88
CA SER A 70 26.17 18.11 -2.78
C SER A 70 26.99 18.60 -1.58
N SER A 71 28.00 19.46 -1.80
CA SER A 71 28.70 20.11 -0.69
C SER A 71 27.85 21.13 0.07
N GLU A 72 26.74 21.59 -0.49
CA GLU A 72 25.83 22.58 0.14
C GLU A 72 24.53 21.94 0.67
N LEU A 73 24.01 20.90 -0.01
CA LEU A 73 22.73 20.25 0.34
C LEU A 73 22.85 19.06 1.33
N VAL A 74 23.97 18.34 1.38
CA VAL A 74 24.10 17.12 2.22
C VAL A 74 23.93 17.44 3.71
N ASP A 75 24.32 18.64 4.15
CA ASP A 75 24.16 19.08 5.53
C ASP A 75 22.69 19.27 5.95
N ILE A 76 21.76 19.45 5.00
CA ILE A 76 20.34 19.75 5.26
C ILE A 76 19.45 18.50 5.14
N SER A 77 19.79 17.57 4.24
CA SER A 77 18.92 16.44 3.88
C SER A 77 19.03 15.23 4.82
N ILE A 78 20.18 15.02 5.49
CA ILE A 78 20.40 13.90 6.43
C ILE A 78 19.38 13.92 7.59
N GLU A 79 18.89 15.11 7.97
CA GLU A 79 17.94 15.23 9.08
C GLU A 79 16.48 14.93 8.69
N LYS A 80 16.10 14.95 7.40
CA LYS A 80 14.68 15.09 7.00
C LYS A 80 14.11 14.00 6.09
N SER A 81 14.92 13.33 5.25
CA SER A 81 14.41 12.38 4.24
C SER A 81 14.70 10.91 4.52
N GLY A 82 15.64 10.59 5.44
CA GLY A 82 16.04 9.22 5.76
C GLY A 82 16.84 8.50 4.65
N MET A 83 17.25 9.22 3.60
CA MET A 83 18.08 8.70 2.50
C MET A 83 19.57 8.79 2.84
N ASN A 84 20.37 7.86 2.33
CA ASN A 84 21.84 7.90 2.48
C ASN A 84 22.48 8.90 1.48
N ASN A 85 23.63 9.46 1.84
CA ASN A 85 24.40 10.45 1.05
C ASN A 85 24.69 9.96 -0.38
N ASP A 86 24.97 8.67 -0.57
CA ASP A 86 25.24 8.09 -1.90
C ASP A 86 23.98 8.07 -2.79
N GLU A 87 22.81 7.83 -2.21
CA GLU A 87 21.53 7.84 -2.94
C GLU A 87 21.17 9.26 -3.39
N ILE A 88 21.36 10.24 -2.51
CA ILE A 88 21.15 11.67 -2.80
C ILE A 88 22.07 12.13 -3.94
N ARG A 89 23.36 11.80 -3.88
CA ARG A 89 24.32 12.17 -4.94
C ARG A 89 23.95 11.54 -6.28
N SER A 90 23.53 10.27 -6.27
CA SER A 90 23.09 9.56 -7.47
C SER A 90 21.85 10.19 -8.08
N GLU A 91 20.88 10.60 -7.26
CA GLU A 91 19.66 11.27 -7.72
C GLU A 91 19.97 12.66 -8.30
N ILE A 92 20.75 13.49 -7.60
CA ILE A 92 21.18 14.82 -8.10
C ILE A 92 21.90 14.68 -9.44
N HIS A 93 22.84 13.74 -9.57
CA HIS A 93 23.56 13.52 -10.82
C HIS A 93 22.63 13.09 -11.97
N THR A 94 21.68 12.21 -11.68
CA THR A 94 20.73 11.70 -12.68
C THR A 94 19.78 12.80 -13.15
N THR A 95 19.22 13.57 -12.21
CA THR A 95 18.32 14.69 -12.50
C THR A 95 19.06 15.81 -13.22
N THR A 96 20.25 16.19 -12.74
CA THR A 96 21.09 17.21 -13.41
C THR A 96 21.38 16.80 -14.84
N LYS A 97 21.79 15.55 -15.07
CA LYS A 97 22.07 15.05 -16.42
C LYS A 97 20.84 15.08 -17.34
N ALA A 98 19.65 14.77 -16.80
CA ALA A 98 18.40 14.81 -17.55
C ALA A 98 17.97 16.24 -17.92
N ASP A 99 18.26 17.20 -17.04
CA ASP A 99 17.75 18.58 -17.09
C ASP A 99 18.77 19.62 -17.56
N LEU A 100 19.96 19.18 -18.03
CA LEU A 100 21.03 20.08 -18.46
C LEU A 100 20.60 20.89 -19.70
N GLU A 101 20.39 22.18 -19.51
CA GLU A 101 20.05 23.15 -20.55
C GLU A 101 20.95 24.39 -20.47
N GLY A 102 21.13 25.10 -21.59
CA GLY A 102 21.91 26.35 -21.62
C GLY A 102 23.44 26.17 -21.53
N TYR A 103 23.95 24.95 -21.70
CA TYR A 103 25.39 24.70 -21.82
C TYR A 103 25.90 25.11 -23.23
N GLU A 104 27.13 25.57 -23.28
CA GLU A 104 27.78 26.10 -24.48
C GLU A 104 28.98 25.25 -24.88
N LEU A 105 29.11 24.94 -26.17
CA LEU A 105 30.34 24.39 -26.72
C LEU A 105 31.40 25.48 -26.75
N VAL A 106 32.43 25.34 -25.92
CA VAL A 106 33.55 26.29 -25.86
C VAL A 106 34.54 25.98 -26.97
N ASP A 107 34.93 24.71 -27.08
CA ASP A 107 35.95 24.29 -28.03
C ASP A 107 35.88 22.77 -28.30
N THR A 108 36.48 22.35 -29.40
CA THR A 108 36.78 20.95 -29.69
C THR A 108 38.24 20.82 -30.10
N TRP A 109 38.86 19.72 -29.72
CA TRP A 109 40.24 19.44 -30.12
C TRP A 109 40.38 17.97 -30.49
N GLU A 110 41.23 17.67 -31.46
CA GLU A 110 41.50 16.30 -31.85
C GLU A 110 42.96 16.11 -32.24
N ASN A 111 43.41 14.86 -32.07
CA ASN A 111 44.65 14.36 -32.64
C ASN A 111 44.34 13.08 -33.44
N ASP A 112 45.37 12.31 -33.79
CA ASP A 112 45.20 11.06 -34.56
C ASP A 112 44.48 9.95 -33.77
N TYR A 113 44.45 10.05 -32.44
CA TYR A 113 43.96 9.01 -31.53
C TYR A 113 42.73 9.41 -30.73
N GLU A 114 42.53 10.70 -30.44
CA GLU A 114 41.55 11.19 -29.48
C GLU A 114 40.74 12.38 -30.01
N TYR A 115 39.49 12.46 -29.54
CA TYR A 115 38.60 13.59 -29.77
C TYR A 115 38.10 14.13 -28.43
N TRP A 116 38.26 15.43 -28.26
CA TRP A 116 37.98 16.18 -27.04
C TRP A 116 36.88 17.20 -27.27
N VAL A 117 35.96 17.30 -26.31
CA VAL A 117 34.85 18.26 -26.30
C VAL A 117 34.89 19.03 -24.99
N TYR A 118 34.82 20.36 -25.07
CA TYR A 118 34.75 21.23 -23.91
C TYR A 118 33.41 21.99 -23.90
N TYR A 119 32.56 21.66 -22.92
CA TYR A 119 31.35 22.41 -22.58
C TYR A 119 31.55 23.29 -21.35
N ARG A 120 30.80 24.40 -21.29
CA ARG A 120 30.64 25.18 -20.06
C ARG A 120 29.17 25.53 -19.82
N LEU A 121 28.79 25.75 -18.57
CA LEU A 121 27.48 26.25 -18.18
C LEU A 121 27.65 27.38 -17.16
N SER A 122 27.03 28.55 -17.40
CA SER A 122 27.10 29.65 -16.44
C SER A 122 26.40 29.27 -15.13
N LYS A 123 27.07 29.47 -14.00
CA LYS A 123 26.50 29.22 -12.67
C LYS A 123 25.31 30.13 -12.38
N SER A 124 25.37 31.38 -12.83
CA SER A 124 24.24 32.31 -12.67
C SER A 124 23.05 31.90 -13.53
N LEU A 125 23.29 31.44 -14.76
CA LEU A 125 22.22 30.96 -15.64
C LEU A 125 21.54 29.72 -15.05
N TYR A 126 22.34 28.77 -14.58
CA TYR A 126 21.85 27.57 -13.91
C TYR A 126 21.01 27.91 -12.67
N GLN A 127 21.49 28.83 -11.83
CA GLN A 127 20.74 29.30 -10.67
C GLN A 127 19.40 29.95 -11.06
N THR A 128 19.40 30.82 -12.08
CA THR A 128 18.18 31.42 -12.61
C THR A 128 17.21 30.37 -13.16
N GLN A 129 17.71 29.32 -13.82
CA GLN A 129 16.85 28.22 -14.30
C GLN A 129 16.21 27.44 -13.15
N ILE A 130 16.96 27.16 -12.07
CA ILE A 130 16.41 26.53 -10.86
C ILE A 130 15.32 27.43 -10.23
N GLU A 131 15.61 28.71 -10.09
CA GLU A 131 14.67 29.69 -9.52
C GLU A 131 13.39 29.81 -10.36
N LEU A 132 13.51 29.85 -11.69
CA LEU A 132 12.37 29.85 -12.62
C LEU A 132 11.56 28.56 -12.53
N LYS A 133 12.21 27.39 -12.44
CA LYS A 133 11.51 26.10 -12.25
C LYS A 133 10.73 26.10 -10.93
N LYS A 134 11.34 26.60 -9.85
CA LYS A 134 10.70 26.75 -8.55
C LYS A 134 9.53 27.73 -8.59
N GLU A 135 9.70 28.89 -9.22
CA GLU A 135 8.64 29.90 -9.38
C GLU A 135 7.45 29.33 -10.18
N ASN A 136 7.71 28.61 -11.27
CA ASN A 136 6.68 27.93 -12.05
C ASN A 136 5.90 26.90 -11.22
N SER A 137 6.60 26.09 -10.40
CA SER A 137 5.97 25.15 -9.46
C SER A 137 5.10 25.85 -8.41
N ILE A 138 5.59 26.96 -7.83
CA ILE A 138 4.82 27.78 -6.88
C ILE A 138 3.59 28.37 -7.57
N ASN A 139 3.71 28.89 -8.79
CA ASN A 139 2.61 29.48 -9.53
C ASN A 139 1.53 28.45 -9.89
N LEU A 140 1.93 27.25 -10.33
CA LEU A 140 1.00 26.15 -10.60
C LEU A 140 0.28 25.70 -9.32
N SER A 141 1.01 25.53 -8.24
CA SER A 141 0.43 25.19 -6.93
C SER A 141 -0.53 26.28 -6.42
N LEU A 142 -0.17 27.56 -6.61
CA LEU A 142 -1.00 28.70 -6.21
C LEU A 142 -2.30 28.77 -7.02
N ASP A 143 -2.28 28.46 -8.32
CA ASP A 143 -3.48 28.35 -9.15
C ASP A 143 -4.42 27.26 -8.65
N LEU A 144 -3.89 26.06 -8.34
CA LEU A 144 -4.66 24.96 -7.77
C LEU A 144 -5.21 25.31 -6.38
N PHE A 145 -4.41 25.97 -5.53
CA PHE A 145 -4.85 26.46 -4.23
C PHE A 145 -6.00 27.49 -4.35
N LYS A 146 -5.92 28.42 -5.30
CA LYS A 146 -7.00 29.38 -5.60
C LYS A 146 -8.28 28.67 -6.01
N LYS A 147 -8.19 27.68 -6.90
CA LYS A 147 -9.33 26.84 -7.30
C LYS A 147 -9.93 26.10 -6.11
N ALA A 148 -9.10 25.55 -5.23
CA ALA A 148 -9.55 24.90 -4.00
C ALA A 148 -10.35 25.86 -3.11
N LYS A 149 -9.83 27.09 -2.89
CA LYS A 149 -10.50 28.13 -2.10
C LYS A 149 -11.83 28.58 -2.70
N GLU A 150 -11.92 28.72 -4.02
CA GLU A 150 -13.18 29.01 -4.70
C GLU A 150 -14.22 27.91 -4.47
N LYS A 151 -13.82 26.63 -4.53
CA LYS A 151 -14.72 25.51 -4.25
C LYS A 151 -15.11 25.44 -2.77
N GLU A 152 -14.17 25.69 -1.87
CA GLU A 152 -14.40 25.76 -0.43
C GLU A 152 -15.47 26.80 -0.09
N GLN A 153 -15.45 27.99 -0.70
CA GLN A 153 -16.42 29.06 -0.41
C GLN A 153 -17.85 28.75 -0.88
N ASN A 154 -18.03 27.92 -1.90
CA ASN A 154 -19.33 27.63 -2.53
C ASN A 154 -20.02 26.36 -2.00
N TRP A 155 -19.55 25.86 -0.85
CA TRP A 155 -19.95 24.57 -0.30
C TRP A 155 -21.44 24.43 0.03
N ALA A 156 -22.05 25.50 0.55
CA ALA A 156 -23.43 25.47 1.06
C ALA A 156 -24.48 25.22 -0.04
N THR A 157 -24.14 25.47 -1.31
CA THR A 157 -25.05 25.31 -2.44
C THR A 157 -24.89 23.96 -3.13
N LYS A 158 -23.70 23.33 -3.06
CA LYS A 158 -23.37 22.09 -3.75
C LYS A 158 -22.36 21.26 -2.95
N GLY A 159 -22.80 20.22 -2.24
CA GLY A 159 -21.92 19.35 -1.45
C GLY A 159 -20.78 18.69 -2.24
N ALA A 160 -20.89 18.55 -3.56
CA ALA A 160 -19.82 18.11 -4.45
C ALA A 160 -18.58 19.03 -4.44
N THR A 161 -18.76 20.32 -4.17
CA THR A 161 -17.66 21.29 -4.16
C THR A 161 -16.68 21.06 -3.01
N ILE A 162 -17.12 20.45 -1.91
CA ILE A 162 -16.22 20.03 -0.81
C ILE A 162 -15.22 18.98 -1.30
N ASN A 163 -15.69 17.96 -2.02
CA ASN A 163 -14.81 16.94 -2.59
C ASN A 163 -13.80 17.55 -3.57
N SER A 164 -14.27 18.45 -4.46
CA SER A 164 -13.38 19.15 -5.39
C SER A 164 -12.37 20.06 -4.68
N ALA A 165 -12.74 20.71 -3.56
CA ALA A 165 -11.79 21.51 -2.79
C ALA A 165 -10.66 20.63 -2.21
N ILE A 166 -10.99 19.46 -1.65
CA ILE A 166 -10.01 18.48 -1.17
C ILE A 166 -9.09 18.05 -2.32
N GLU A 167 -9.68 17.67 -3.45
CA GLU A 167 -8.95 17.26 -4.66
C GLU A 167 -7.94 18.33 -5.09
N TYR A 168 -8.37 19.59 -5.23
CA TYR A 168 -7.47 20.69 -5.61
C TYR A 168 -6.41 20.98 -4.55
N TYR A 169 -6.72 20.88 -3.25
CA TYR A 169 -5.70 21.02 -2.20
C TYR A 169 -4.64 19.92 -2.29
N VAL A 170 -5.04 18.66 -2.49
CA VAL A 170 -4.09 17.55 -2.64
C VAL A 170 -3.25 17.73 -3.90
N GLN A 171 -3.87 18.10 -5.03
CA GLN A 171 -3.14 18.39 -6.27
C GLN A 171 -2.20 19.59 -6.15
N ALA A 172 -2.55 20.61 -5.35
CA ALA A 172 -1.67 21.77 -5.12
C ALA A 172 -0.37 21.39 -4.41
N LEU A 173 -0.32 20.28 -3.66
CA LEU A 173 0.92 19.81 -3.01
C LEU A 173 1.91 19.18 -3.99
N LYS A 174 1.43 18.67 -5.13
CA LYS A 174 2.23 17.90 -6.09
C LYS A 174 3.32 18.72 -6.78
N PRO A 175 3.05 19.92 -7.36
CA PRO A 175 4.11 20.74 -7.97
C PRO A 175 5.23 21.16 -7.00
N LEU A 176 4.95 21.11 -5.69
CA LEU A 176 5.88 21.52 -4.65
C LEU A 176 6.78 20.38 -4.16
N GLU A 177 6.62 19.16 -4.70
CA GLU A 177 7.26 17.98 -4.11
C GLU A 177 8.79 17.99 -4.15
N SER A 178 9.36 18.60 -5.18
CA SER A 178 10.81 18.74 -5.36
C SER A 178 11.42 19.85 -4.50
N TYR A 179 10.61 20.64 -3.80
CA TYR A 179 11.05 21.82 -3.04
C TYR A 179 10.61 21.76 -1.57
N TYR A 180 10.30 20.56 -1.07
CA TYR A 180 9.98 20.37 0.34
C TYR A 180 11.18 20.71 1.23
N GLY A 181 11.02 21.69 2.11
CA GLY A 181 12.08 22.19 2.98
C GLY A 181 12.49 23.63 2.69
N ASP A 182 12.13 24.14 1.51
CA ASP A 182 12.31 25.55 1.16
C ASP A 182 11.17 26.41 1.73
N PRO A 183 11.44 27.69 2.06
CA PRO A 183 10.40 28.66 2.31
C PRO A 183 9.69 29.00 0.97
N LEU A 184 8.61 28.28 0.67
CA LEU A 184 7.78 28.47 -0.52
C LEU A 184 6.85 29.67 -0.36
N GLU A 185 7.45 30.85 -0.31
CA GLU A 185 6.76 32.12 -0.12
C GLU A 185 6.09 32.61 -1.41
N THR A 186 4.87 33.11 -1.29
CA THR A 186 4.16 33.76 -2.40
C THR A 186 3.16 34.80 -1.87
N PHE A 187 2.53 35.55 -2.77
CA PHE A 187 1.46 36.48 -2.42
C PHE A 187 0.09 35.91 -2.75
N TYR A 188 -0.79 35.93 -1.75
CA TYR A 188 -2.21 35.56 -1.88
C TYR A 188 -3.05 36.60 -1.14
N ASP A 189 -4.08 37.16 -1.82
CA ASP A 189 -4.93 38.24 -1.30
C ASP A 189 -4.16 39.41 -0.66
N GLY A 190 -3.07 39.82 -1.32
CA GLY A 190 -2.23 40.94 -0.87
C GLY A 190 -1.36 40.63 0.36
N LYS A 191 -1.35 39.39 0.85
CA LYS A 191 -0.52 38.95 1.98
C LYS A 191 0.56 37.98 1.51
N LYS A 192 1.74 38.11 2.12
CA LYS A 192 2.82 37.14 1.97
C LYS A 192 2.47 35.89 2.78
N ILE A 193 2.45 34.73 2.14
CA ILE A 193 2.11 33.44 2.75
C ILE A 193 3.18 32.39 2.44
N PHE A 194 3.24 31.36 3.28
CA PHE A 194 3.97 30.13 2.97
C PHE A 194 3.00 29.14 2.35
N LEU A 195 3.05 28.97 1.03
CA LEU A 195 2.01 28.32 0.25
C LEU A 195 1.69 26.90 0.73
N GLN A 196 2.74 26.10 1.00
CA GLN A 196 2.58 24.73 1.48
C GLN A 196 1.83 24.67 2.83
N ASN A 197 2.16 25.56 3.77
CA ASN A 197 1.51 25.61 5.08
C ASN A 197 0.04 26.01 4.97
N GLU A 198 -0.27 26.95 4.08
CA GLU A 198 -1.66 27.37 3.81
C GLU A 198 -2.49 26.25 3.17
N ILE A 199 -1.90 25.49 2.24
CA ILE A 199 -2.55 24.30 1.66
C ILE A 199 -2.88 23.28 2.76
N PHE A 200 -1.90 22.93 3.61
CA PHE A 200 -2.13 21.97 4.69
C PHE A 200 -3.16 22.46 5.70
N THR A 201 -3.07 23.72 6.12
CA THR A 201 -4.01 24.31 7.09
C THR A 201 -5.42 24.28 6.53
N SER A 202 -5.59 24.63 5.26
CA SER A 202 -6.89 24.62 4.58
C SER A 202 -7.44 23.21 4.40
N LEU A 203 -6.58 22.25 4.02
CA LEU A 203 -6.95 20.85 3.92
C LEU A 203 -7.34 20.26 5.28
N GLN A 204 -6.58 20.53 6.34
CA GLN A 204 -6.93 20.07 7.69
C GLN A 204 -8.24 20.70 8.18
N TRP A 205 -8.46 21.98 7.88
CA TRP A 205 -9.69 22.67 8.23
C TRP A 205 -10.89 21.99 7.56
N ILE A 206 -10.86 21.76 6.24
CA ILE A 206 -11.99 21.13 5.53
C ILE A 206 -12.23 19.70 6.02
N LEU A 207 -11.17 18.93 6.28
CA LEU A 207 -11.25 17.57 6.80
C LEU A 207 -11.86 17.51 8.21
N SER A 208 -11.52 18.47 9.08
CA SER A 208 -12.03 18.54 10.45
C SER A 208 -13.54 18.78 10.54
N LYS A 209 -14.13 19.32 9.47
CA LYS A 209 -15.56 19.63 9.35
C LYS A 209 -16.36 18.51 8.69
N ILE A 210 -15.68 17.51 8.14
CA ILE A 210 -16.32 16.31 7.59
C ILE A 210 -16.57 15.31 8.72
N LYS A 211 -17.78 14.77 8.75
CA LYS A 211 -18.18 13.69 9.65
C LYS A 211 -18.54 12.46 8.84
N LEU A 212 -17.85 11.36 9.15
CA LEU A 212 -18.28 10.03 8.70
C LEU A 212 -19.13 9.40 9.80
N LYS A 213 -20.29 8.86 9.44
CA LYS A 213 -21.18 8.14 10.35
C LYS A 213 -21.62 6.83 9.73
N ALA A 214 -21.29 5.72 10.39
CA ALA A 214 -21.84 4.42 10.04
C ALA A 214 -23.37 4.45 10.23
N VAL A 215 -24.12 4.07 9.19
CA VAL A 215 -25.59 4.01 9.21
C VAL A 215 -26.03 2.83 10.08
N THR A 216 -25.40 1.67 9.85
CA THR A 216 -25.58 0.45 10.64
C THR A 216 -24.23 0.10 11.29
N PRO A 217 -23.91 0.63 12.48
CA PRO A 217 -22.58 0.48 13.08
C PRO A 217 -22.32 -0.90 13.67
N LYS A 218 -23.35 -1.73 13.87
CA LYS A 218 -23.24 -3.11 14.34
C LYS A 218 -23.90 -4.03 13.33
N LEU A 219 -23.17 -5.04 12.86
CA LEU A 219 -23.69 -6.02 11.91
C LEU A 219 -23.44 -7.43 12.43
N ASP A 220 -24.43 -8.30 12.24
CA ASP A 220 -24.27 -9.74 12.36
C ASP A 220 -23.96 -10.28 10.97
N VAL A 221 -22.85 -11.01 10.82
CA VAL A 221 -22.39 -11.51 9.52
C VAL A 221 -22.15 -13.00 9.60
N LYS A 222 -22.93 -13.78 8.84
CA LYS A 222 -22.72 -15.23 8.70
C LYS A 222 -21.59 -15.50 7.71
N VAL A 223 -20.65 -16.37 8.08
CA VAL A 223 -19.57 -16.82 7.19
C VAL A 223 -20.17 -17.50 5.95
N GLY A 224 -19.61 -17.21 4.78
CA GLY A 224 -20.11 -17.71 3.49
C GLY A 224 -21.20 -16.85 2.84
N ASN A 225 -21.86 -15.97 3.58
CA ASN A 225 -22.87 -15.05 3.03
C ASN A 225 -22.24 -13.69 2.72
N SER A 226 -22.26 -13.23 1.47
CA SER A 226 -21.62 -11.96 1.04
C SER A 226 -22.60 -10.87 0.57
N ILE A 227 -23.83 -11.24 0.19
CA ILE A 227 -24.79 -10.35 -0.51
C ILE A 227 -25.44 -9.33 0.44
N GLU A 228 -25.59 -9.66 1.72
CA GLU A 228 -26.33 -8.82 2.69
C GLU A 228 -25.41 -7.91 3.53
N ASN A 229 -24.09 -8.09 3.46
CA ASN A 229 -23.14 -7.43 4.37
C ASN A 229 -22.68 -6.06 3.87
N LYS A 230 -23.62 -5.10 3.80
CA LYS A 230 -23.33 -3.74 3.33
C LYS A 230 -22.82 -2.84 4.46
N LEU A 231 -21.65 -2.26 4.27
CA LEU A 231 -21.03 -1.28 5.17
C LEU A 231 -21.41 0.14 4.72
N GLN A 232 -22.60 0.58 5.12
CA GLN A 232 -23.10 1.91 4.76
C GLN A 232 -22.53 2.99 5.68
N VAL A 233 -21.89 4.00 5.09
CA VAL A 233 -21.38 5.18 5.79
C VAL A 233 -21.85 6.45 5.09
N SER A 234 -22.40 7.39 5.86
CA SER A 234 -22.75 8.72 5.38
C SER A 234 -21.62 9.71 5.67
N ALA A 235 -21.28 10.54 4.68
CA ALA A 235 -20.36 11.65 4.80
C ALA A 235 -21.13 12.99 4.75
N THR A 236 -20.98 13.78 5.79
CA THR A 236 -21.54 15.14 5.85
C THR A 236 -20.48 16.16 6.19
N PHE A 237 -20.65 17.39 5.72
CA PHE A 237 -19.82 18.53 6.04
C PHE A 237 -20.65 19.55 6.83
N PHE A 238 -20.13 20.01 7.96
CA PHE A 238 -20.82 20.97 8.83
C PHE A 238 -19.97 22.22 9.06
N SER A 239 -20.47 23.38 8.63
CA SER A 239 -19.90 24.70 8.94
C SER A 239 -21.01 25.74 9.07
N ASP A 240 -20.78 26.79 9.87
CA ASP A 240 -21.70 27.93 9.98
C ASP A 240 -23.17 27.56 10.24
N GLY A 241 -23.40 26.50 11.03
CA GLY A 241 -24.72 26.00 11.39
C GLY A 241 -25.47 25.25 10.28
N LYS A 242 -24.85 25.01 9.12
CA LYS A 242 -25.43 24.26 8.00
C LYS A 242 -24.71 22.94 7.79
N GLU A 243 -25.46 21.92 7.39
CA GLU A 243 -24.96 20.59 7.06
C GLU A 243 -25.28 20.24 5.61
N VAL A 244 -24.30 19.68 4.89
CA VAL A 244 -24.49 19.18 3.52
C VAL A 244 -23.90 17.78 3.37
N SER A 245 -24.53 16.94 2.55
CA SER A 245 -23.96 15.65 2.17
C SER A 245 -22.77 15.84 1.22
N VAL A 246 -21.65 15.18 1.48
CA VAL A 246 -20.45 15.25 0.63
C VAL A 246 -20.48 14.10 -0.37
N THR A 247 -20.51 14.43 -1.66
CA THR A 247 -20.65 13.46 -2.76
C THR A 247 -19.30 13.16 -3.42
N ASN A 248 -19.17 11.98 -4.03
CA ASN A 248 -17.97 11.50 -4.72
C ASN A 248 -16.70 11.44 -3.84
N LEU A 249 -16.88 11.33 -2.52
CA LEU A 249 -15.79 11.27 -1.56
C LEU A 249 -15.24 9.84 -1.48
N PRO A 250 -13.94 9.59 -1.76
CA PRO A 250 -13.35 8.26 -1.74
C PRO A 250 -13.17 7.75 -0.31
N ILE A 251 -13.93 6.73 0.07
CA ILE A 251 -13.87 6.12 1.40
C ILE A 251 -13.18 4.77 1.30
N SER A 252 -12.08 4.61 2.04
CA SER A 252 -11.42 3.34 2.23
C SER A 252 -11.99 2.57 3.42
N PHE A 253 -12.04 1.24 3.32
CA PHE A 253 -12.46 0.30 4.35
C PHE A 253 -11.33 -0.69 4.61
N HIS A 254 -11.01 -0.91 5.88
CA HIS A 254 -10.02 -1.91 6.27
C HIS A 254 -10.32 -2.49 7.65
N PHE A 255 -9.94 -3.75 7.87
CA PHE A 255 -9.98 -4.34 9.19
C PHE A 255 -8.98 -3.65 10.12
N ILE A 256 -9.40 -3.42 11.36
CA ILE A 256 -8.52 -3.03 12.48
C ILE A 256 -8.49 -4.11 13.58
N LYS A 257 -9.40 -5.08 13.49
CA LYS A 257 -9.45 -6.31 14.29
C LYS A 257 -10.19 -7.37 13.47
N GLY A 258 -9.71 -8.61 13.45
CA GLY A 258 -10.20 -9.65 12.56
C GLY A 258 -9.62 -9.56 11.14
N ASN A 259 -10.15 -10.38 10.23
CA ASN A 259 -9.63 -10.51 8.88
C ASN A 259 -10.70 -11.01 7.88
N GLY A 260 -10.52 -10.69 6.61
CA GLY A 260 -11.43 -11.02 5.53
C GLY A 260 -11.17 -10.20 4.28
N GLU A 261 -12.06 -10.31 3.29
CA GLU A 261 -11.99 -9.54 2.04
C GLU A 261 -13.08 -8.47 1.99
N LEU A 262 -12.69 -7.27 1.56
CA LEU A 262 -13.54 -6.10 1.48
C LEU A 262 -13.40 -5.46 0.10
N VAL A 263 -14.46 -4.79 -0.36
CA VAL A 263 -14.29 -3.75 -1.37
C VAL A 263 -13.55 -2.57 -0.71
N LYS A 264 -12.28 -2.40 -1.07
CA LYS A 264 -11.35 -1.53 -0.33
C LYS A 264 -11.70 -0.06 -0.38
N THR A 265 -12.09 0.48 -1.54
CA THR A 265 -12.35 1.91 -1.71
C THR A 265 -13.61 2.13 -2.53
N ILE A 266 -14.51 2.99 -2.04
CA ILE A 266 -15.77 3.33 -2.71
C ILE A 266 -16.05 4.82 -2.55
N ASN A 267 -16.53 5.46 -3.60
CA ASN A 267 -16.92 6.86 -3.56
C ASN A 267 -18.35 7.03 -3.03
N THR A 268 -18.59 8.09 -2.25
CA THR A 268 -19.94 8.42 -1.83
C THR A 268 -20.83 8.79 -3.02
N ASN A 269 -22.10 8.37 -3.00
CA ASN A 269 -23.07 8.66 -4.05
C ASN A 269 -23.66 10.09 -3.93
N SER A 270 -24.69 10.38 -4.73
CA SER A 270 -25.39 11.69 -4.72
C SER A 270 -26.08 12.04 -3.39
N LYS A 271 -26.28 11.07 -2.49
CA LYS A 271 -26.81 11.27 -1.14
C LYS A 271 -25.69 11.35 -0.08
N GLY A 272 -24.42 11.36 -0.50
CA GLY A 272 -23.26 11.33 0.38
C GLY A 272 -23.07 10.00 1.12
N VAL A 273 -23.56 8.89 0.56
CA VAL A 273 -23.43 7.56 1.16
C VAL A 273 -22.47 6.70 0.35
N ALA A 274 -21.47 6.12 1.00
CA ALA A 274 -20.64 5.06 0.44
C ALA A 274 -21.14 3.70 0.95
N ASN A 275 -21.26 2.73 0.03
CA ASN A 275 -21.78 1.38 0.33
C ASN A 275 -20.66 0.35 0.21
N GLY A 276 -19.83 0.24 1.25
CA GLY A 276 -18.83 -0.83 1.36
C GLY A 276 -19.48 -2.21 1.38
N GLN A 277 -18.69 -3.25 1.11
CA GLN A 277 -19.18 -4.63 1.14
C GLN A 277 -18.12 -5.56 1.74
N ILE A 278 -18.58 -6.48 2.58
CA ILE A 278 -17.79 -7.62 3.05
C ILE A 278 -17.97 -8.77 2.06
N ILE A 279 -16.89 -9.13 1.36
CA ILE A 279 -16.85 -10.23 0.39
C ILE A 279 -16.74 -11.55 1.16
N SER A 280 -15.81 -11.62 2.12
CA SER A 280 -15.61 -12.77 2.99
C SER A 280 -15.14 -12.31 4.37
N ILE A 281 -15.39 -13.12 5.40
CA ILE A 281 -14.95 -12.86 6.76
C ILE A 281 -14.47 -14.15 7.42
N SER A 282 -13.37 -14.07 8.16
CA SER A 282 -12.84 -15.21 8.90
C SER A 282 -13.69 -15.50 10.15
N PRO A 283 -14.01 -16.78 10.48
CA PRO A 283 -14.72 -17.15 11.71
C PRO A 283 -13.88 -17.06 12.98
N LEU A 284 -12.54 -16.97 12.87
CA LEU A 284 -11.61 -17.14 14.01
C LEU A 284 -11.80 -16.09 15.11
N GLU A 285 -12.26 -14.90 14.75
CA GLU A 285 -12.60 -13.85 15.70
C GLU A 285 -14.10 -13.54 15.62
N LYS A 286 -14.86 -13.85 16.68
CA LYS A 286 -16.29 -13.56 16.76
C LYS A 286 -16.60 -12.06 16.70
N LEU A 287 -15.78 -11.24 17.34
CA LEU A 287 -15.98 -9.79 17.36
C LEU A 287 -14.86 -9.08 16.59
N GLN A 288 -15.19 -8.65 15.36
CA GLN A 288 -14.27 -7.96 14.46
C GLN A 288 -14.62 -6.49 14.33
N MET A 289 -13.67 -5.70 13.85
CA MET A 289 -13.86 -4.26 13.68
C MET A 289 -13.30 -3.82 12.33
N ILE A 290 -14.14 -3.11 11.58
CA ILE A 290 -13.77 -2.48 10.31
C ILE A 290 -13.77 -0.97 10.53
N LYS A 291 -12.68 -0.32 10.14
CA LYS A 291 -12.58 1.13 10.10
C LYS A 291 -12.83 1.60 8.68
N CYS A 292 -13.55 2.70 8.54
CA CYS A 292 -13.59 3.46 7.29
C CYS A 292 -13.02 4.86 7.48
N SER A 293 -12.40 5.38 6.44
CA SER A 293 -11.74 6.68 6.43
C SER A 293 -11.74 7.27 5.02
N LEU A 294 -11.70 8.60 4.91
CA LEU A 294 -11.38 9.24 3.64
C LEU A 294 -9.96 8.87 3.19
N ASP A 295 -9.81 8.45 1.93
CA ASP A 295 -8.53 8.15 1.31
C ASP A 295 -8.06 9.30 0.39
N LEU A 296 -7.14 10.12 0.90
CA LEU A 296 -6.58 11.25 0.16
C LEU A 296 -5.68 10.83 -1.01
N THR A 297 -5.17 9.58 -1.01
CA THR A 297 -4.26 9.13 -2.06
C THR A 297 -4.97 8.93 -3.41
N GLN A 298 -6.29 8.80 -3.41
CA GLN A 298 -7.12 8.68 -4.62
C GLN A 298 -7.17 9.96 -5.46
N TYR A 299 -6.73 11.11 -4.93
CA TYR A 299 -6.70 12.38 -5.65
C TYR A 299 -5.40 12.63 -6.43
N ILE A 300 -4.46 11.67 -6.39
CA ILE A 300 -3.25 11.73 -7.20
C ILE A 300 -3.45 10.83 -8.44
N SER A 301 -3.46 11.46 -9.61
CA SER A 301 -3.82 10.82 -10.89
C SER A 301 -2.64 10.19 -11.65
N GLU A 302 -1.41 10.28 -11.15
CA GLU A 302 -0.18 9.86 -11.85
C GLU A 302 0.31 8.47 -11.41
N ASP A 303 1.01 7.79 -12.31
CA ASP A 303 1.55 6.43 -12.11
C ASP A 303 2.66 6.34 -11.02
N ASN A 304 3.28 7.45 -10.60
CA ASN A 304 4.35 7.46 -9.58
C ASN A 304 4.42 8.79 -8.79
N PRO A 305 3.51 9.05 -7.82
CA PRO A 305 3.74 10.11 -6.83
C PRO A 305 4.99 9.83 -5.99
N SER A 306 5.68 10.88 -5.55
CA SER A 306 6.83 10.71 -4.65
C SER A 306 6.44 9.98 -3.37
N TYR A 307 7.33 9.11 -2.88
CA TYR A 307 7.11 8.36 -1.63
C TYR A 307 6.80 9.29 -0.45
N TYR A 308 7.48 10.45 -0.41
CA TYR A 308 7.27 11.47 0.61
C TYR A 308 5.84 12.04 0.57
N LEU A 309 5.32 12.43 -0.61
CA LEU A 309 3.96 12.95 -0.74
C LEU A 309 2.93 11.89 -0.31
N LEU A 310 3.07 10.65 -0.78
CA LEU A 310 2.20 9.54 -0.38
C LEU A 310 2.19 9.32 1.13
N ASN A 311 3.37 9.29 1.75
CA ASN A 311 3.47 9.09 3.19
C ASN A 311 2.87 10.28 3.97
N THR A 312 3.08 11.50 3.48
CA THR A 312 2.47 12.70 4.06
C THR A 312 0.95 12.61 4.03
N LEU A 313 0.35 12.28 2.89
CA LEU A 313 -1.11 12.15 2.75
C LEU A 313 -1.70 11.05 3.63
N LYS A 314 -1.02 9.89 3.76
CA LYS A 314 -1.45 8.78 4.62
C LYS A 314 -1.42 9.13 6.12
N ASN A 315 -0.56 10.04 6.53
CA ASN A 315 -0.40 10.47 7.92
C ASN A 315 -1.27 11.69 8.29
N ILE A 316 -1.97 12.31 7.33
CA ILE A 316 -2.97 13.33 7.64
C ILE A 316 -4.15 12.70 8.37
N ASN A 317 -4.57 13.32 9.46
CA ASN A 317 -5.77 12.91 10.18
C ASN A 317 -7.01 13.16 9.32
N THR A 318 -7.58 12.09 8.78
CA THR A 318 -8.82 12.11 8.02
C THR A 318 -10.02 11.76 8.89
N PRO A 319 -11.24 12.17 8.50
CA PRO A 319 -12.46 11.75 9.20
C PRO A 319 -12.63 10.24 9.11
N THR A 320 -13.06 9.60 10.19
CA THR A 320 -13.18 8.13 10.29
C THR A 320 -14.46 7.71 10.99
N SER A 321 -14.94 6.50 10.68
CA SER A 321 -16.00 5.81 11.42
C SER A 321 -15.63 4.33 11.55
N LYS A 322 -16.34 3.61 12.42
CA LYS A 322 -16.09 2.19 12.70
C LYS A 322 -17.38 1.38 12.62
N PHE A 323 -17.22 0.13 12.23
CA PHE A 323 -18.23 -0.91 12.27
C PHE A 323 -17.75 -2.01 13.22
N ILE A 324 -18.68 -2.51 14.02
CA ILE A 324 -18.48 -3.67 14.88
C ILE A 324 -19.21 -4.83 14.21
N ILE A 325 -18.47 -5.89 13.91
CA ILE A 325 -19.00 -7.07 13.22
C ILE A 325 -19.03 -8.22 14.22
N ASN A 326 -20.20 -8.78 14.43
CA ASN A 326 -20.39 -10.03 15.14
C ASN A 326 -20.46 -11.15 14.10
N VAL A 327 -19.42 -11.98 14.07
CA VAL A 327 -19.27 -13.06 13.10
C VAL A 327 -19.98 -14.30 13.62
N ILE A 328 -20.92 -14.77 12.80
CA ILE A 328 -21.66 -16.01 13.03
C ILE A 328 -20.99 -17.07 12.16
N GLY A 329 -20.22 -17.95 12.78
CA GLY A 329 -19.66 -19.11 12.08
C GLY A 329 -20.72 -20.18 11.83
N PRO A 330 -20.38 -21.22 11.05
CA PRO A 330 -21.32 -22.28 10.71
C PRO A 330 -21.88 -22.97 11.97
N SER A 331 -23.16 -23.31 11.93
CA SER A 331 -23.84 -24.03 13.02
C SER A 331 -23.66 -25.54 12.88
N VAL A 332 -23.37 -26.21 13.99
CA VAL A 332 -23.15 -27.66 14.04
C VAL A 332 -24.12 -28.29 15.01
N TYR A 333 -24.87 -29.28 14.56
CA TYR A 333 -25.56 -30.22 15.43
C TYR A 333 -24.60 -31.35 15.78
N LEU A 334 -24.40 -31.65 17.05
CA LEU A 334 -23.47 -32.69 17.49
C LEU A 334 -24.21 -33.72 18.34
N GLU A 335 -24.22 -34.95 17.85
CA GLU A 335 -24.74 -36.11 18.56
C GLU A 335 -23.60 -37.03 18.97
N SER A 336 -23.64 -37.53 20.21
CA SER A 336 -22.56 -38.34 20.75
C SER A 336 -23.07 -39.44 21.67
N TYR A 337 -22.72 -40.68 21.32
CA TYR A 337 -22.92 -41.89 22.10
C TYR A 337 -21.55 -42.40 22.58
N GLU A 338 -21.32 -42.37 23.89
CA GLU A 338 -20.08 -42.83 24.50
C GLU A 338 -20.37 -43.85 25.59
N SER A 339 -19.88 -45.08 25.42
CA SER A 339 -20.14 -46.19 26.35
C SER A 339 -18.85 -46.84 26.89
N ASN A 340 -18.80 -47.02 28.20
CA ASN A 340 -17.72 -47.71 28.88
C ASN A 340 -18.20 -49.10 29.34
N LEU A 341 -17.69 -50.17 28.72
CA LEU A 341 -18.01 -51.56 29.04
C LEU A 341 -19.53 -51.82 29.06
N GLY A 342 -20.22 -51.41 28.00
CA GLY A 342 -21.67 -51.55 27.84
C GLY A 342 -22.52 -50.53 28.62
N ASN A 343 -21.92 -49.68 29.45
CA ASN A 343 -22.64 -48.64 30.19
C ASN A 343 -22.44 -47.27 29.55
N LEU A 344 -23.53 -46.55 29.26
CA LEU A 344 -23.43 -45.19 28.75
C LEU A 344 -22.73 -44.27 29.77
N LEU A 345 -21.77 -43.48 29.31
CA LEU A 345 -21.07 -42.51 30.15
C LEU A 345 -22.03 -41.38 30.56
N SER A 346 -22.17 -41.16 31.86
CA SER A 346 -22.91 -40.01 32.40
C SER A 346 -22.19 -38.68 32.16
N VAL A 347 -20.86 -38.72 32.06
CA VAL A 347 -20.01 -37.58 31.70
C VAL A 347 -19.22 -37.95 30.46
N LYS A 348 -19.61 -37.36 29.32
CA LYS A 348 -18.94 -37.54 28.03
C LYS A 348 -17.52 -36.97 28.06
N ILE A 349 -16.61 -37.61 27.33
CA ILE A 349 -15.18 -37.25 27.27
C ILE A 349 -14.83 -36.67 25.91
N ILE A 350 -15.39 -37.23 24.83
CA ILE A 350 -15.03 -36.85 23.45
C ILE A 350 -15.83 -35.62 23.01
N GLU A 351 -17.16 -35.63 23.19
CA GLU A 351 -18.04 -34.52 22.81
C GLU A 351 -17.54 -33.14 23.27
N PRO A 352 -17.27 -32.89 24.57
CA PRO A 352 -16.89 -31.55 25.03
C PRO A 352 -15.56 -31.08 24.41
N LYS A 353 -14.68 -32.02 24.04
CA LYS A 353 -13.38 -31.70 23.44
C LYS A 353 -13.54 -31.26 21.99
N ILE A 354 -14.35 -31.97 21.20
CA ILE A 354 -14.71 -31.55 19.83
C ILE A 354 -15.43 -30.20 19.85
N LYS A 355 -16.40 -30.02 20.77
CA LYS A 355 -17.09 -28.74 20.95
C LYS A 355 -16.13 -27.58 21.21
N ASN A 356 -15.17 -27.76 22.12
CA ASN A 356 -14.18 -26.73 22.41
C ASN A 356 -13.32 -26.39 21.19
N TYR A 357 -12.76 -27.40 20.50
CA TYR A 357 -11.91 -27.17 19.33
C TYR A 357 -12.64 -26.44 18.20
N LEU A 358 -13.85 -26.86 17.86
CA LEU A 358 -14.62 -26.22 16.79
C LEU A 358 -15.07 -24.81 17.20
N THR A 359 -15.41 -24.59 18.47
CA THR A 359 -15.72 -23.25 18.99
C THR A 359 -14.51 -22.30 18.88
N GLU A 360 -13.30 -22.80 19.16
CA GLU A 360 -12.05 -22.04 18.96
C GLU A 360 -11.78 -21.71 17.49
N LYS A 361 -12.32 -22.51 16.56
CA LYS A 361 -12.28 -22.24 15.11
C LYS A 361 -13.46 -21.42 14.62
N GLY A 362 -14.32 -20.97 15.52
CA GLY A 362 -15.42 -20.06 15.26
C GLY A 362 -16.74 -20.72 14.87
N TYR A 363 -16.84 -22.04 14.91
CA TYR A 363 -18.12 -22.74 14.75
C TYR A 363 -19.04 -22.48 15.94
N SER A 364 -20.34 -22.58 15.70
CA SER A 364 -21.37 -22.52 16.74
C SER A 364 -22.09 -23.87 16.84
N PHE A 365 -22.68 -24.17 18.00
CA PHE A 365 -23.43 -25.39 18.21
C PHE A 365 -24.91 -25.08 18.42
N THR A 366 -25.78 -25.92 17.87
CA THR A 366 -27.24 -25.83 18.00
C THR A 366 -27.79 -27.19 18.38
N ASP A 367 -28.86 -27.20 19.18
CA ASP A 367 -29.62 -28.41 19.52
C ASP A 367 -30.78 -28.65 18.51
N ASP A 368 -31.03 -27.69 17.61
CA ASP A 368 -32.01 -27.84 16.53
C ASP A 368 -31.30 -28.27 15.24
N ILE A 369 -31.44 -29.56 14.89
CA ILE A 369 -30.87 -30.15 13.68
C ILE A 369 -31.30 -29.45 12.40
N ALA A 370 -32.51 -28.89 12.34
CA ALA A 370 -33.02 -28.20 11.15
C ALA A 370 -32.31 -26.85 10.90
N SER A 371 -31.66 -26.29 11.93
CA SER A 371 -30.93 -25.02 11.88
C SER A 371 -29.41 -25.19 11.68
N ALA A 372 -28.92 -26.44 11.63
CA ALA A 372 -27.51 -26.76 11.54
C ALA A 372 -27.02 -26.72 10.09
N ASP A 373 -25.83 -26.16 9.86
CA ASP A 373 -25.11 -26.24 8.59
C ASP A 373 -24.43 -27.61 8.42
N ALA A 374 -24.07 -28.28 9.52
CA ALA A 374 -23.50 -29.63 9.53
C ALA A 374 -23.96 -30.46 10.73
N MET A 375 -23.98 -31.78 10.57
CA MET A 375 -24.20 -32.75 11.65
C MET A 375 -22.94 -33.57 11.90
N ILE A 376 -22.47 -33.61 13.14
CA ILE A 376 -21.37 -34.48 13.59
C ILE A 376 -21.96 -35.60 14.45
N SER A 377 -21.70 -36.84 14.07
CA SER A 377 -22.08 -38.03 14.84
C SER A 377 -20.85 -38.71 15.41
N ILE A 378 -20.88 -38.97 16.72
CA ILE A 378 -19.81 -39.67 17.44
C ILE A 378 -20.40 -40.94 18.03
N ASN A 379 -19.87 -42.10 17.66
CA ASN A 379 -20.20 -43.36 18.30
C ASN A 379 -18.94 -44.00 18.86
N SER A 380 -18.96 -44.37 20.13
CA SER A 380 -17.82 -44.98 20.79
C SER A 380 -18.22 -46.00 21.83
N GLU A 381 -17.43 -47.06 21.88
CA GLU A 381 -17.60 -48.17 22.79
C GLU A 381 -16.25 -48.66 23.27
N SER A 382 -16.23 -49.21 24.48
CA SER A 382 -15.06 -49.90 24.99
C SER A 382 -15.36 -51.34 25.33
N ARG A 383 -14.31 -52.15 25.23
CA ARG A 383 -14.33 -53.59 25.45
C ARG A 383 -13.16 -54.01 26.33
N GLU A 384 -13.42 -54.96 27.20
CA GLU A 384 -12.39 -55.55 28.06
C GLU A 384 -11.30 -56.20 27.22
N GLY A 385 -10.06 -56.05 27.67
CA GLY A 385 -8.89 -56.71 27.14
C GLY A 385 -8.39 -57.77 28.12
N SER A 386 -7.08 -57.75 28.37
CA SER A 386 -6.44 -58.67 29.32
C SER A 386 -6.22 -58.02 30.68
N GLU A 387 -6.14 -58.86 31.71
CA GLU A 387 -5.58 -58.51 33.01
C GLU A 387 -4.22 -59.21 33.16
N ILE A 388 -3.18 -58.44 33.48
CA ILE A 388 -1.83 -58.98 33.72
C ILE A 388 -1.20 -58.24 34.91
N TYR A 389 -0.79 -58.99 35.94
CA TYR A 389 -0.13 -58.45 37.15
C TYR A 389 -0.90 -57.30 37.84
N GLY A 390 -2.23 -57.40 37.92
CA GLY A 390 -3.09 -56.36 38.53
C GLY A 390 -3.25 -55.09 37.68
N GLN A 391 -2.81 -55.11 36.43
CA GLN A 391 -3.11 -54.08 35.43
C GLN A 391 -4.17 -54.60 34.47
N TYR A 392 -5.20 -53.80 34.29
CA TYR A 392 -6.33 -54.08 33.43
C TYR A 392 -6.18 -53.30 32.13
N VAL A 393 -6.34 -53.99 31.01
CA VAL A 393 -6.32 -53.43 29.68
C VAL A 393 -7.76 -53.31 29.17
N THR A 394 -8.14 -52.14 28.68
CA THR A 394 -9.41 -51.92 27.98
C THR A 394 -9.10 -51.26 26.64
N PHE A 395 -9.86 -51.61 25.60
CA PHE A 395 -9.75 -51.00 24.28
C PHE A 395 -10.97 -50.13 24.01
N VAL A 396 -10.76 -48.96 23.39
CA VAL A 396 -11.83 -48.08 22.90
C VAL A 396 -11.79 -48.02 21.39
N ASP A 397 -12.96 -48.16 20.77
CA ASP A 397 -13.20 -47.96 19.36
C ASP A 397 -14.13 -46.74 19.20
N VAL A 398 -13.79 -45.83 18.29
CA VAL A 398 -14.55 -44.59 18.03
C VAL A 398 -14.75 -44.41 16.54
N THR A 399 -15.96 -44.07 16.13
CA THR A 399 -16.29 -43.64 14.77
C THR A 399 -16.85 -42.22 14.81
N ILE A 400 -16.36 -41.36 13.92
CA ILE A 400 -16.83 -39.99 13.75
C ILE A 400 -17.24 -39.82 12.30
N SER A 401 -18.44 -39.29 12.06
CA SER A 401 -18.89 -38.87 10.73
C SER A 401 -19.40 -37.44 10.74
N VAL A 402 -19.27 -36.77 9.61
CA VAL A 402 -19.79 -35.43 9.36
C VAL A 402 -20.66 -35.44 8.12
N MET A 403 -21.86 -34.89 8.26
CA MET A 403 -22.82 -34.71 7.17
C MET A 403 -23.01 -33.21 6.92
N ASP A 404 -22.94 -32.79 5.66
CA ASP A 404 -23.35 -31.45 5.26
C ASP A 404 -24.88 -31.43 5.17
N MET A 405 -25.51 -30.54 5.94
CA MET A 405 -26.97 -30.49 6.02
C MET A 405 -27.62 -29.82 4.80
N ASN A 406 -26.84 -29.10 3.99
CA ASN A 406 -27.34 -28.48 2.75
C ASN A 406 -27.45 -29.51 1.61
N SER A 407 -26.45 -30.36 1.46
CA SER A 407 -26.41 -31.40 0.41
C SER A 407 -26.98 -32.75 0.87
N GLY A 408 -26.93 -33.03 2.17
CA GLY A 408 -27.26 -34.33 2.76
C GLY A 408 -26.17 -35.40 2.59
N GLU A 409 -24.98 -35.03 2.10
CA GLU A 409 -23.87 -35.96 1.86
C GLU A 409 -22.99 -36.16 3.11
N GLU A 410 -22.50 -37.39 3.32
CA GLU A 410 -21.46 -37.68 4.31
C GLU A 410 -20.11 -37.19 3.75
N ILE A 411 -19.71 -35.99 4.18
CA ILE A 411 -18.50 -35.30 3.71
C ILE A 411 -17.22 -35.78 4.41
N TYR A 412 -17.36 -36.46 5.55
CA TYR A 412 -16.23 -37.04 6.29
C TYR A 412 -16.64 -38.25 7.12
N LYS A 413 -15.78 -39.26 7.17
CA LYS A 413 -15.91 -40.40 8.07
C LYS A 413 -14.54 -40.96 8.43
N ASN A 414 -14.28 -41.17 9.71
CA ASN A 414 -13.06 -41.82 10.19
C ASN A 414 -13.32 -42.63 11.46
N SER A 415 -12.43 -43.57 11.77
CA SER A 415 -12.52 -44.39 12.98
C SER A 415 -11.15 -44.61 13.62
N ILE A 416 -11.08 -44.48 14.94
CA ILE A 416 -9.92 -44.90 15.75
C ILE A 416 -10.27 -46.25 16.35
N GLN A 417 -9.46 -47.26 16.06
CA GLN A 417 -9.70 -48.61 16.56
C GLN A 417 -8.62 -49.05 17.54
N ASN A 418 -9.01 -49.92 18.47
CA ASN A 418 -8.15 -50.60 19.42
C ASN A 418 -7.30 -49.65 20.27
N LYS A 419 -7.82 -48.48 20.65
CA LYS A 419 -7.07 -47.57 21.51
C LYS A 419 -6.95 -48.17 22.89
N LYS A 420 -5.73 -48.53 23.26
CA LYS A 420 -5.42 -49.21 24.51
C LYS A 420 -5.36 -48.23 25.69
N GLY A 421 -6.05 -48.53 26.77
CA GLY A 421 -5.89 -47.92 28.08
C GLY A 421 -5.46 -48.97 29.10
N ILE A 422 -4.65 -48.58 30.08
CA ILE A 422 -4.14 -49.46 31.13
C ILE A 422 -4.30 -48.77 32.48
N GLN A 423 -4.97 -49.43 33.42
CA GLN A 423 -5.23 -48.91 34.77
C GLN A 423 -5.52 -50.03 35.78
N LEU A 424 -5.79 -49.66 37.02
CA LEU A 424 -6.09 -50.58 38.14
C LEU A 424 -7.49 -51.23 38.10
N SER A 425 -8.31 -50.95 37.08
CA SER A 425 -9.57 -51.64 36.80
C SER A 425 -9.95 -51.48 35.33
N PHE A 426 -10.77 -52.39 34.76
CA PHE A 426 -11.23 -52.27 33.37
C PHE A 426 -11.98 -50.94 33.11
N GLU A 427 -12.80 -50.49 34.07
CA GLU A 427 -13.52 -49.22 33.97
C GLU A 427 -12.56 -48.04 33.85
N LYS A 428 -11.57 -47.93 34.76
CA LYS A 428 -10.57 -46.86 34.75
C LYS A 428 -9.67 -46.94 33.51
N ALA A 429 -9.40 -48.16 33.04
CA ALA A 429 -8.63 -48.39 31.82
C ALA A 429 -9.40 -47.90 30.59
N GLY A 430 -10.71 -48.11 30.54
CA GLY A 430 -11.59 -47.57 29.51
C GLY A 430 -11.59 -46.04 29.51
N LEU A 431 -11.78 -45.40 30.67
CA LEU A 431 -11.71 -43.94 30.78
C LEU A 431 -10.35 -43.39 30.35
N LYS A 432 -9.25 -44.09 30.69
CA LYS A 432 -7.90 -43.73 30.24
C LYS A 432 -7.75 -43.84 28.72
N ALA A 433 -8.27 -44.90 28.11
CA ALA A 433 -8.30 -45.07 26.66
C ALA A 433 -9.09 -43.93 26.00
N TYR A 434 -10.27 -43.58 26.51
CA TYR A 434 -11.08 -42.45 26.04
C TYR A 434 -10.33 -41.11 26.09
N GLN A 435 -9.60 -40.84 27.18
CA GLN A 435 -8.77 -39.64 27.30
C GLN A 435 -7.66 -39.60 26.24
N ASP A 436 -7.05 -40.75 25.93
CA ASP A 436 -5.99 -40.81 24.93
C ASP A 436 -6.53 -40.78 23.49
N VAL A 437 -7.73 -41.33 23.24
CA VAL A 437 -8.47 -41.11 21.98
C VAL A 437 -8.79 -39.63 21.81
N SER A 438 -9.29 -38.97 22.84
CA SER A 438 -9.67 -37.55 22.78
C SER A 438 -8.49 -36.64 22.37
N LYS A 439 -7.27 -36.95 22.84
CA LYS A 439 -6.05 -36.25 22.41
C LYS A 439 -5.75 -36.46 20.92
N GLU A 440 -5.87 -37.70 20.46
CA GLU A 440 -5.62 -38.08 19.06
C GLU A 440 -6.65 -37.45 18.11
N ILE A 441 -7.91 -37.37 18.52
CA ILE A 441 -8.95 -36.64 17.79
C ILE A 441 -8.54 -35.18 17.61
N GLY A 442 -8.09 -34.52 18.69
CA GLY A 442 -7.67 -33.12 18.65
C GLY A 442 -6.50 -32.86 17.70
N SER A 443 -5.52 -33.77 17.63
CA SER A 443 -4.32 -33.57 16.81
C SER A 443 -4.49 -33.98 15.34
N ASN A 444 -5.30 -35.01 15.06
CA ASN A 444 -5.34 -35.66 13.75
C ASN A 444 -6.71 -35.51 13.07
N ILE A 445 -7.81 -35.74 13.78
CA ILE A 445 -9.16 -35.79 13.18
C ILE A 445 -9.77 -34.40 13.05
N ILE A 446 -9.61 -33.52 14.04
CA ILE A 446 -10.16 -32.16 13.99
C ILE A 446 -9.65 -31.38 12.76
N PRO A 447 -8.34 -31.37 12.42
CA PRO A 447 -7.87 -30.74 11.19
C PRO A 447 -8.54 -31.28 9.92
N GLU A 448 -8.76 -32.59 9.83
CA GLU A 448 -9.43 -33.22 8.69
C GLU A 448 -10.91 -32.83 8.61
N ILE A 449 -11.63 -32.81 9.74
CA ILE A 449 -13.03 -32.35 9.81
C ILE A 449 -13.12 -30.89 9.32
N LEU A 450 -12.22 -30.03 9.79
CA LEU A 450 -12.20 -28.62 9.40
C LEU A 450 -11.93 -28.45 7.90
N GLU A 451 -11.09 -29.29 7.30
CA GLU A 451 -10.83 -29.26 5.86
C GLU A 451 -12.05 -29.71 5.05
N ALA A 452 -12.74 -30.77 5.51
CA ALA A 452 -13.95 -31.27 4.86
C ALA A 452 -15.13 -30.28 4.93
N MET A 453 -15.15 -29.40 5.94
CA MET A 453 -16.21 -28.41 6.17
C MET A 453 -15.95 -27.03 5.56
N LYS A 454 -14.85 -26.84 4.83
CA LYS A 454 -14.58 -25.61 4.05
C LYS A 454 -15.39 -25.60 2.78
#